data_AF-A0A6A0I5Q1-F1
#
_entry.id   AF-A0A6A0I5Q1-F1
#
_cell.length_a   1.000
_cell.length_b   1.000
_cell.length_c   1.000
_cell.angle_alpha   90.00
_cell.angle_beta   90.00
_cell.angle_gamma   90.00
#
_symmetry.space_group_name_H-M   'P 1'
#
loop_
_entity.id
_entity.type
_entity.pdbx_description
1 polymer ?
#
loop_
_entity_poly.entity_id
_entity_poly.type
_entity_poly.pdbx_seq_one_letter_code
_entity_poly.pdbx_strand_id
1 'polypeptide(L)'
;MSVSIMRKPDTKSRTKRGTNHKNRDPVPERFESPEAEADFWTEHDLTQYRDYFSEVKDVIVDLRNQPLRLESELAEKIGRVARRRGISAETLVHLWLQQKLSEALKRDQRRSKRVSRKLAGAK
;
A
#
# COMPACT_ATOMS: atom_id res chain seq x y z
N MET A 1 19.40 21.00 -43.46
CA MET A 1 18.34 22.03 -43.35
C MET A 1 17.02 21.31 -43.56
N SER A 2 16.01 21.24 -42.68
CA SER A 2 15.78 21.78 -41.34
C SER A 2 14.73 20.87 -40.70
N VAL A 3 14.87 20.60 -39.40
CA VAL A 3 13.91 19.81 -38.61
C VAL A 3 12.71 20.70 -38.28
N SER A 4 11.53 20.37 -38.81
CA SER A 4 10.29 21.07 -38.45
C SER A 4 9.73 20.53 -37.13
N ILE A 5 9.61 21.45 -36.20
CA ILE A 5 9.23 21.31 -34.81
C ILE A 5 7.71 21.31 -34.74
N MET A 6 7.07 20.20 -34.37
CA MET A 6 5.66 20.19 -33.98
C MET A 6 5.58 20.32 -32.45
N ARG A 7 5.34 21.55 -31.96
CA ARG A 7 5.04 21.82 -30.55
C ARG A 7 3.72 21.16 -30.18
N LYS A 8 3.73 20.33 -29.12
CA LYS A 8 2.52 19.78 -28.49
C LYS A 8 1.60 20.92 -28.05
N PRO A 9 0.28 20.80 -28.23
CA PRO A 9 -0.66 21.84 -27.82
C PRO A 9 -0.73 21.97 -26.30
N ASP A 10 -0.92 23.23 -25.88
CA ASP A 10 -1.01 23.70 -24.51
C ASP A 10 -1.94 22.86 -23.62
N THR A 11 -1.42 22.43 -22.47
CA THR A 11 -2.20 21.92 -21.34
C THR A 11 -2.92 23.08 -20.66
N LYS A 12 -4.03 23.55 -21.24
CA LYS A 12 -5.01 24.39 -20.53
C LYS A 12 -6.34 23.66 -20.50
N SER A 13 -6.70 23.20 -19.30
CA SER A 13 -8.04 23.30 -18.68
C SER A 13 -8.19 22.21 -17.61
N ARG A 14 -7.51 22.37 -16.46
CA ARG A 14 -8.02 21.73 -15.24
C ARG A 14 -9.28 22.50 -14.89
N THR A 15 -10.41 22.07 -15.44
CA THR A 15 -11.74 22.61 -15.17
C THR A 15 -11.90 22.73 -13.65
N LYS A 16 -11.97 23.98 -13.16
CA LYS A 16 -12.47 24.25 -11.81
C LYS A 16 -13.90 23.70 -11.79
N ARG A 17 -14.08 22.50 -11.21
CA ARG A 17 -15.43 22.02 -10.87
C ARG A 17 -16.01 23.05 -9.93
N GLY A 18 -16.97 23.83 -10.44
CA GLY A 18 -17.68 24.82 -9.65
C GLY A 18 -18.38 24.11 -8.51
N THR A 19 -17.97 24.40 -7.28
CA THR A 19 -18.75 24.09 -6.10
C THR A 19 -19.98 24.99 -6.15
N ASN A 20 -21.14 24.41 -6.49
CA ASN A 20 -22.40 25.14 -6.48
C ASN A 20 -22.89 25.23 -5.04
N HIS A 21 -22.32 26.15 -4.27
CA HIS A 21 -22.64 26.38 -2.85
C HIS A 21 -24.08 26.86 -2.58
N LYS A 22 -24.93 26.96 -3.61
CA LYS A 22 -26.23 27.63 -3.53
C LYS A 22 -27.36 26.74 -3.00
N ASN A 23 -27.10 25.48 -2.63
CA ASN A 23 -28.16 24.54 -2.25
C ASN A 23 -27.73 23.47 -1.21
N ARG A 24 -26.82 23.81 -0.29
CA ARG A 24 -26.40 22.92 0.82
C ARG A 24 -26.99 23.42 2.14
N ASP A 25 -27.50 22.51 2.96
CA ASP A 25 -27.95 22.87 4.31
C ASP A 25 -26.76 23.28 5.17
N PRO A 26 -26.88 24.35 5.98
CA PRO A 26 -25.78 24.80 6.83
C PRO A 26 -25.48 23.75 7.91
N VAL A 27 -24.19 23.52 8.18
CA VAL A 27 -23.79 22.66 9.31
C VAL A 27 -24.19 23.38 10.61
N PRO A 28 -24.99 22.75 11.50
CA PRO A 28 -25.36 23.33 12.79
C PRO A 28 -24.14 23.63 13.68
N GLU A 29 -24.22 24.66 14.52
CA GLU A 29 -23.15 24.95 15.52
C GLU A 29 -23.05 23.85 16.58
N ARG A 30 -24.19 23.22 16.92
CA ARG A 30 -24.30 22.06 17.80
C ARG A 30 -25.38 21.13 17.27
N PHE A 31 -25.10 19.83 17.30
CA PHE A 31 -26.12 18.80 17.10
C PHE A 31 -26.83 18.50 18.43
N GLU A 32 -28.11 18.15 18.35
CA GLU A 32 -28.92 17.80 19.51
C GLU A 32 -28.50 16.46 20.15
N SER A 33 -27.96 15.55 19.32
CA SER A 33 -27.38 14.28 19.77
C SER A 33 -26.34 13.75 18.76
N PRO A 34 -25.49 12.78 19.15
CA PRO A 34 -24.57 12.11 18.23
C PRO A 34 -25.26 11.39 17.06
N GLU A 35 -26.47 10.86 17.29
CA GLU A 35 -27.28 10.21 16.26
C GLU A 35 -27.74 11.23 15.20
N ALA A 36 -28.18 12.42 15.62
CA ALA A 36 -28.55 13.50 14.71
C ALA A 36 -27.37 13.98 13.86
N GLU A 37 -26.15 13.99 14.42
CA GLU A 37 -24.91 14.28 13.67
C GLU A 37 -24.63 13.19 12.61
N ALA A 38 -24.76 11.91 12.99
CA ALA A 38 -24.56 10.79 12.08
C ALA A 38 -25.58 10.80 10.93
N ASP A 39 -26.85 11.06 11.22
CA ASP A 39 -27.92 11.16 10.22
C ASP A 39 -27.67 12.31 9.24
N PHE A 40 -27.29 13.48 9.76
CA PHE A 40 -26.91 14.62 8.93
C PHE A 40 -25.77 14.26 7.96
N TRP A 41 -24.67 13.70 8.45
CA TRP A 41 -23.54 13.33 7.58
C TRP A 41 -23.81 12.13 6.66
N THR A 42 -24.83 11.33 6.94
CA THR A 42 -25.27 10.23 6.08
C THR A 42 -26.08 10.76 4.89
N GLU A 43 -26.93 11.76 5.11
CA GLU A 43 -27.79 12.35 4.08
C GLU A 43 -27.04 13.36 3.19
N HIS A 44 -25.94 13.93 3.67
CA HIS A 44 -25.21 15.02 2.99
C HIS A 44 -23.90 14.57 2.33
N ASP A 45 -23.65 15.03 1.10
CA ASP A 45 -22.39 14.80 0.39
C ASP A 45 -21.25 15.64 1.01
N LEU A 46 -20.30 14.97 1.65
CA LEU A 46 -19.09 15.57 2.25
C LEU A 46 -18.30 16.46 1.28
N THR A 47 -18.33 16.19 -0.03
CA THR A 47 -17.62 17.00 -1.02
C THR A 47 -18.22 18.40 -1.19
N GLN A 48 -19.46 18.60 -0.75
CA GLN A 48 -20.09 19.91 -0.71
C GLN A 48 -19.65 20.73 0.49
N TYR A 49 -19.00 20.16 1.52
CA TYR A 49 -18.60 20.85 2.75
C TYR A 49 -17.08 21.05 2.86
N ARG A 50 -16.36 21.06 1.73
CA ARG A 50 -14.90 21.16 1.68
C ARG A 50 -14.30 22.33 2.47
N ASP A 51 -15.04 23.43 2.60
CA ASP A 51 -14.59 24.62 3.34
C ASP A 51 -14.46 24.37 4.86
N TYR A 52 -15.13 23.33 5.38
CA TYR A 52 -15.07 22.93 6.79
C TYR A 52 -13.86 22.01 7.09
N PHE A 53 -13.17 21.50 6.08
CA PHE A 53 -12.03 20.60 6.24
C PHE A 53 -10.71 21.33 5.98
N SER A 54 -9.69 21.04 6.78
CA SER A 54 -8.32 21.47 6.49
C SER A 54 -7.68 20.58 5.43
N GLU A 55 -6.89 21.18 4.53
CA GLU A 55 -6.14 20.43 3.53
C GLU A 55 -4.99 19.68 4.22
N VAL A 56 -5.05 18.34 4.22
CA VAL A 56 -3.93 17.49 4.64
C VAL A 56 -2.99 17.32 3.45
N LYS A 57 -1.82 17.96 3.50
CA LYS A 57 -0.83 17.95 2.41
C LYS A 57 0.02 16.68 2.40
N ASP A 58 0.31 16.14 3.57
CA ASP A 58 1.22 15.01 3.74
C ASP A 58 0.49 13.85 4.43
N VAL A 59 0.06 12.88 3.63
CA VAL A 59 -0.40 11.58 4.14
C VAL A 59 0.78 10.63 4.07
N ILE A 60 1.44 10.41 5.20
CA ILE A 60 2.50 9.40 5.29
C ILE A 60 1.83 8.05 5.51
N VAL A 61 1.78 7.24 4.45
CA VAL A 61 1.36 5.83 4.56
C VAL A 61 2.61 4.98 4.82
N ASP A 62 2.76 4.49 6.05
CA ASP A 62 3.79 3.52 6.41
C ASP A 62 3.42 2.13 5.85
N LEU A 63 3.87 1.85 4.62
CA LEU A 63 3.80 0.52 4.03
C LEU A 63 4.89 -0.36 4.66
N ARG A 64 4.55 -0.99 5.78
CA ARG A 64 5.44 -1.96 6.48
C ARG A 64 5.77 -3.20 5.64
N ASN A 65 5.04 -3.42 4.54
CA ASN A 65 5.23 -4.56 3.65
C ASN A 65 5.92 -4.13 2.35
N GLN A 66 7.04 -4.78 2.04
CA GLN A 66 7.75 -4.61 0.77
C GLN A 66 7.26 -5.65 -0.25
N PRO A 67 6.68 -5.22 -1.39
CA PRO A 67 6.21 -6.16 -2.40
C PRO A 67 7.40 -6.85 -3.07
N LEU A 68 7.36 -8.18 -3.14
CA LEU A 68 8.30 -8.98 -3.91
C LEU A 68 7.72 -9.26 -5.30
N ARG A 69 8.52 -9.00 -6.34
CA ARG A 69 8.14 -9.38 -7.70
C ARG A 69 8.36 -10.88 -7.88
N LEU A 70 7.31 -11.57 -8.29
CA LEU A 70 7.35 -12.98 -8.68
C LEU A 70 7.06 -13.08 -10.17
N GLU A 71 7.68 -14.08 -10.80
CA GLU A 71 7.33 -14.47 -12.16
C GLU A 71 5.88 -15.02 -12.18
N SER A 72 5.16 -14.77 -13.28
CA SER A 72 3.72 -15.04 -13.38
C SER A 72 3.39 -16.52 -13.18
N GLU A 73 4.12 -17.43 -13.84
CA GLU A 73 3.91 -18.87 -13.72
C GLU A 73 4.16 -19.35 -12.29
N LEU A 74 5.18 -18.82 -11.62
CA LEU A 74 5.44 -19.10 -10.21
C LEU A 74 4.30 -18.64 -9.30
N ALA A 75 3.81 -17.40 -9.49
CA ALA A 75 2.70 -16.85 -8.71
C ALA A 75 1.44 -17.72 -8.85
N GLU A 76 1.13 -18.20 -10.05
CA GLU A 76 0.01 -19.11 -10.28
C GLU A 76 0.19 -20.45 -9.56
N LYS A 77 1.39 -21.06 -9.64
CA LYS A 77 1.69 -22.33 -8.95
C LYS A 77 1.48 -22.18 -7.44
N ILE A 78 1.98 -21.09 -6.86
CA ILE A 78 1.77 -20.75 -5.44
C ILE A 78 0.28 -20.61 -5.15
N GLY A 79 -0.46 -19.86 -5.96
CA GLY A 79 -1.90 -19.67 -5.79
C GLY A 79 -2.68 -20.99 -5.81
N ARG A 80 -2.35 -21.91 -6.71
CA ARG A 80 -2.98 -23.25 -6.76
C ARG A 80 -2.71 -24.06 -5.50
N VAL A 81 -1.49 -24.01 -4.97
CA VAL A 81 -1.14 -24.71 -3.71
C VAL A 81 -1.85 -24.08 -2.51
N ALA A 82 -1.86 -22.75 -2.43
CA ALA A 82 -2.47 -22.01 -1.34
C ALA A 82 -3.99 -22.27 -1.26
N ARG A 83 -4.68 -22.22 -2.41
CA ARG A 83 -6.12 -22.55 -2.51
C ARG A 83 -6.42 -23.97 -2.02
N ARG A 84 -5.65 -24.97 -2.44
CA ARG A 84 -5.81 -26.36 -1.96
C ARG A 84 -5.61 -26.50 -0.45
N ARG A 85 -4.86 -25.59 0.17
CA ARG A 85 -4.59 -25.56 1.62
C ARG A 85 -5.53 -24.65 2.39
N GLY A 86 -6.46 -23.95 1.73
CA GLY A 86 -7.38 -23.01 2.36
C GLY A 86 -6.70 -21.76 2.94
N ILE A 87 -5.51 -21.38 2.44
CA ILE A 87 -4.76 -20.20 2.91
C ILE A 87 -4.47 -19.25 1.75
N SER A 88 -4.09 -18.01 2.06
CA SER A 88 -3.68 -17.04 1.05
C SER A 88 -2.30 -17.40 0.45
N ALA A 89 -2.06 -16.96 -0.78
CA ALA A 89 -0.75 -17.10 -1.42
C ALA A 89 0.35 -16.40 -0.63
N GLU A 90 0.04 -15.23 -0.07
CA GLU A 90 0.96 -14.47 0.79
C GLU A 90 1.36 -15.25 2.05
N THR A 91 0.38 -15.84 2.76
CA THR A 91 0.65 -16.66 3.94
C THR A 91 1.51 -17.87 3.60
N LEU A 92 1.21 -18.55 2.49
CA LEU A 92 2.00 -19.70 2.05
C LEU A 92 3.46 -19.32 1.77
N VAL A 93 3.68 -18.20 1.05
CA VAL A 93 5.02 -17.69 0.75
C VAL A 93 5.74 -17.29 2.03
N HIS A 94 5.07 -16.61 2.95
CA HIS A 94 5.65 -16.19 4.22
C HIS A 94 6.17 -17.40 5.02
N LEU A 95 5.36 -18.44 5.17
CA LEU A 95 5.72 -19.68 5.87
C LEU A 95 6.92 -20.38 5.22
N TRP A 96 6.92 -20.49 3.88
CA TRP A 96 8.03 -21.12 3.16
C TRP A 96 9.33 -20.33 3.30
N LEU A 97 9.28 -19.00 3.20
CA LEU A 97 10.46 -18.15 3.36
C LEU A 97 11.02 -18.23 4.78
N GLN A 98 10.17 -18.19 5.81
CA GLN A 98 10.59 -18.37 7.20
C GLN A 98 11.33 -19.71 7.41
N GLN A 99 10.77 -20.80 6.88
CA GLN A 99 11.38 -22.11 6.97
C GLN A 99 12.75 -22.13 6.26
N LYS A 100 12.81 -21.65 5.01
CA LYS A 100 14.04 -21.69 4.20
C LYS A 100 15.14 -20.81 4.79
N LEU A 101 14.78 -19.65 5.33
CA LEU A 101 15.75 -18.78 5.99
C LEU A 101 16.31 -19.41 7.26
N SER A 102 15.46 -20.06 8.07
CA SER A 102 15.91 -20.80 9.26
C SER A 102 16.90 -21.92 8.89
N GLU A 103 16.60 -22.68 7.84
CA GLU A 103 17.48 -23.73 7.31
C GLU A 103 18.84 -23.17 6.85
N ALA A 104 18.82 -22.06 6.10
CA ALA A 104 20.02 -21.41 5.59
C ALA A 104 20.93 -20.90 6.72
N LEU A 105 20.36 -20.14 7.67
CA LEU A 105 21.11 -19.59 8.80
C LEU A 105 21.78 -20.69 9.65
N LYS A 106 21.06 -21.80 9.90
CA LYS A 106 21.63 -22.95 10.62
C LYS A 106 22.81 -23.58 9.88
N ARG A 107 22.77 -23.65 8.54
CA ARG A 107 23.86 -24.18 7.71
C ARG A 107 25.08 -23.27 7.76
N ASP A 108 24.89 -21.97 7.63
CA ASP A 108 26.00 -21.00 7.65
C ASP A 108 26.72 -20.99 9.01
N GLN A 109 25.97 -21.04 10.10
CA GLN A 109 26.54 -21.16 11.45
C GLN A 109 27.39 -22.43 11.62
N ARG A 110 26.92 -23.58 11.09
CA ARG A 110 27.67 -24.84 11.14
C ARG A 110 28.94 -24.76 10.31
N ARG A 111 28.88 -24.13 9.13
CA ARG A 111 30.04 -23.93 8.25
C ARG A 111 31.09 -23.07 8.91
N SER A 112 30.69 -21.94 9.49
CA SER A 112 31.58 -21.02 10.24
C SER A 112 32.27 -21.74 11.41
N LYS A 113 31.52 -22.48 12.24
CA LYS A 113 32.08 -23.26 13.36
C LYS A 113 33.11 -24.32 12.92
N ARG A 114 32.91 -24.96 11.77
CA ARG A 114 33.86 -25.95 11.22
C ARG A 114 35.16 -25.29 10.76
N VAL A 115 35.07 -24.14 10.08
CA VAL A 115 36.24 -23.39 9.63
C VAL A 115 37.07 -22.93 10.82
N SER A 116 36.46 -22.37 11.86
CA SER A 116 37.18 -21.92 13.07
C SER A 116 37.88 -23.07 13.80
N ARG A 117 37.27 -24.26 13.90
CA ARG A 117 37.90 -25.44 14.52
C ARG A 117 39.08 -25.97 13.72
N LYS A 118 38.99 -25.96 12.38
CA LYS A 118 40.09 -26.42 11.50
C LYS A 118 41.30 -25.48 11.62
N LEU A 119 41.07 -24.18 11.76
CA LEU A 119 42.13 -23.19 11.98
C LEU A 119 42.75 -23.30 13.39
N ALA A 120 41.96 -23.66 14.40
CA ALA A 120 42.45 -23.83 15.78
C ALA A 120 43.27 -25.11 16.00
N GLY A 121 43.02 -26.18 15.23
CA GLY A 121 43.72 -27.47 15.36
C GLY A 121 44.93 -27.65 14.44
N ALA A 122 45.32 -26.63 13.67
CA ALA A 122 46.46 -26.67 12.75
C ALA A 122 47.74 -26.04 13.34
N LYS A 123 47.83 -25.95 14.67
CA LYS A 123 49.02 -25.50 15.41
C LYS A 123 49.62 -26.63 16.21
#